data_AF-A0A3R7E363-F1
#
_entry.id   AF-A0A3R7E363-F1
#
_cell.length_a   1.000
_cell.length_b   1.000
_cell.length_c   1.000
_cell.angle_alpha   90.00
_cell.angle_beta   90.00
_cell.angle_gamma   90.00
#
_symmetry.space_group_name_H-M   'P 1'
#
loop_
_entity.id
_entity.type
_entity.pdbx_description
1 polymer ?
#
loop_
_entity_poly.entity_id
_entity_poly.type
_entity_poly.pdbx_seq_one_letter_code
_entity_poly.pdbx_strand_id
1 'polypeptide(L)' 'MGEEKEKLSLLLVYWIEHNKEHAQDFKRWAEKAKGFDEIGTAVYEAIMEAVEHMEEVNECLFKAFEDINNKDKKDKDKK' A
#
# COMPACT_ATOMS: atom_id res chain seq x y z
N MET A 1 4.27 -13.08 -20.46
CA MET A 1 4.89 -11.76 -20.32
C MET A 1 6.40 -12.00 -20.16
N GLY A 2 7.26 -10.98 -19.98
CA GLY A 2 8.63 -11.26 -19.53
C GLY A 2 8.62 -11.78 -18.09
N GLU A 3 9.52 -12.70 -17.72
CA GLU A 3 9.60 -13.29 -16.36
C GLU A 3 9.64 -12.21 -15.26
N GLU A 4 10.39 -11.13 -15.49
CA GLU A 4 10.48 -9.99 -14.58
C GLU A 4 9.15 -9.24 -14.42
N LYS A 5 8.36 -9.13 -15.49
CA LYS A 5 7.05 -8.47 -15.49
C LYS A 5 6.01 -9.27 -14.69
N GLU A 6 6.04 -10.60 -14.82
CA GLU A 6 5.18 -11.50 -14.04
C GLU A 6 5.56 -11.47 -12.56
N LYS A 7 6.85 -11.52 -12.27
CA LYS A 7 7.37 -11.38 -10.90
C LYS A 7 6.98 -10.04 -10.27
N LEU A 8 7.13 -8.94 -11.00
CA LEU A 8 6.74 -7.62 -10.50
C LEU A 8 5.23 -7.52 -10.24
N SER A 9 4.39 -8.11 -11.11
CA SER A 9 2.93 -8.14 -10.90
C SER A 9 2.56 -8.81 -9.57
N LEU A 10 3.20 -9.94 -9.26
CA LEU A 10 3.00 -10.66 -7.99
C LEU A 10 3.49 -9.85 -6.79
N LEU A 11 4.65 -9.20 -6.92
CA LEU A 11 5.21 -8.37 -5.85
C LEU A 11 4.30 -7.17 -5.53
N LEU A 12 3.72 -6.51 -6.54
CA LEU A 12 2.81 -5.37 -6.33
C LEU A 12 1.58 -5.78 -5.50
N VAL A 13 0.96 -6.91 -5.84
CA VAL A 13 -0.19 -7.44 -5.08
C VAL A 13 0.22 -7.78 -3.65
N TYR A 14 1.37 -8.44 -3.48
CA TYR A 14 1.90 -8.79 -2.16
C TYR A 14 2.18 -7.55 -1.30
N TRP A 15 2.82 -6.51 -1.85
CA TRP A 15 3.11 -5.29 -1.11
C TRP A 15 1.85 -4.53 -0.71
N ILE A 16 0.85 -4.44 -1.59
CA ILE A 16 -0.44 -3.80 -1.26
C ILE A 16 -1.09 -4.50 -0.06
N GLU A 17 -1.08 -5.84 -0.04
CA GLU A 17 -1.69 -6.58 1.07
C GLU A 17 -0.90 -6.38 2.37
N HIS A 18 0.43 -6.47 2.31
CA HIS A 18 1.27 -6.28 3.49
C HIS A 18 1.20 -4.84 4.05
N ASN A 19 1.08 -3.84 3.18
CA ASN A 19 0.87 -2.46 3.57
C ASN A 19 -0.45 -2.26 4.32
N LYS A 20 -1.52 -2.98 3.95
CA LYS A 20 -2.78 -2.95 4.71
C LYS A 20 -2.62 -3.56 6.10
N GLU A 21 -1.89 -4.68 6.23
CA GLU A 21 -1.57 -5.27 7.52
C GLU A 21 -0.80 -4.27 8.40
N HIS A 22 0.22 -3.61 7.84
CA HIS A 22 0.97 -2.56 8.53
C HIS A 22 0.08 -1.37 8.93
N ALA A 23 -0.78 -0.87 8.04
CA ALA A 23 -1.70 0.22 8.35
C ALA A 23 -2.64 -0.13 9.52
N GLN A 24 -3.13 -1.38 9.58
CA GLN A 24 -3.94 -1.87 10.71
C GLN A 24 -3.15 -1.90 12.01
N ASP A 25 -1.90 -2.38 11.98
CA ASP A 25 -1.01 -2.39 13.14
C ASP A 25 -0.68 -0.97 13.61
N PHE A 26 -0.40 -0.05 12.69
CA PHE A 26 -0.15 1.36 12.98
C PHE A 26 -1.36 1.98 13.67
N LYS A 27 -2.56 1.80 13.11
CA LYS A 27 -3.80 2.28 13.73
C LYS A 27 -3.99 1.73 15.14
N ARG A 28 -3.73 0.43 15.35
CA ARG A 28 -3.82 -0.19 16.68
C ARG A 28 -2.85 0.45 17.68
N TRP A 29 -1.66 0.82 17.25
CA TRP A 29 -0.68 1.50 18.11
C TRP A 29 -0.98 2.98 18.31
N ALA A 30 -1.50 3.68 17.30
CA ALA A 30 -2.00 5.04 17.43
C ALA A 30 -3.06 5.13 18.53
N GLU A 31 -4.02 4.21 18.53
CA GLU A 31 -5.07 4.17 19.56
C GLU A 31 -4.51 3.97 20.98
N LYS A 32 -3.44 3.19 21.14
CA LYS A 32 -2.75 3.05 22.43
C LYS A 32 -2.02 4.34 22.83
N ALA A 33 -1.49 5.09 21.87
CA ALA A 33 -0.76 6.33 22.12
C ALA A 33 -1.64 7.42 22.73
N LYS A 34 -2.96 7.38 22.53
CA LYS A 34 -3.91 8.28 23.24
C LYS A 34 -3.86 8.15 24.77
N GLY A 35 -3.37 7.01 25.28
CA GLY A 35 -3.17 6.78 26.72
C GLY A 35 -1.79 7.21 27.23
N PHE A 36 -0.92 7.72 26.36
CA PHE A 36 0.31 8.38 26.81
C PHE A 36 -0.05 9.78 27.30
N ASP A 37 0.75 10.32 28.22
CA ASP A 37 0.52 11.63 28.87
C ASP A 37 0.53 12.80 27.84
N GLU A 38 1.28 13.87 28.09
CA GLU A 38 1.21 15.10 27.27
C GLU A 38 1.58 14.90 25.79
N ILE A 39 2.26 13.80 25.44
CA ILE A 39 2.69 13.49 24.06
C ILE A 39 1.67 12.66 23.27
N GLY A 40 0.64 12.11 23.92
CA GLY A 40 -0.22 11.09 23.31
C GLY A 40 -0.94 11.53 22.04
N THR A 41 -1.46 12.77 22.05
CA THR A 41 -2.15 13.36 20.89
C THR A 41 -1.21 13.51 19.70
N ALA A 42 -0.02 14.08 19.90
CA ALA A 42 0.94 14.29 18.81
C ALA A 42 1.44 12.97 18.20
N VAL A 43 1.65 11.95 19.04
CA VAL A 43 2.04 10.61 18.57
C VAL A 43 0.89 9.95 17.81
N TYR A 44 -0.35 10.06 18.30
CA TYR A 44 -1.53 9.56 17.59
C TYR A 44 -1.66 10.19 16.21
N GLU A 45 -1.59 11.52 16.11
CA GLU A 45 -1.73 12.26 14.85
C GLU A 45 -0.66 11.84 13.84
N ALA A 46 0.61 11.78 14.25
CA ALA A 46 1.70 11.38 13.37
C ALA A 46 1.58 9.92 12.87
N ILE A 47 1.12 8.99 13.72
CA ILE A 47 0.92 7.60 13.29
C ILE A 47 -0.31 7.50 12.36
N MET A 48 -1.36 8.28 12.60
CA MET A 48 -2.53 8.32 11.71
C MET A 48 -2.20 8.92 10.34
N GLU A 49 -1.35 9.94 10.28
CA GLU A 49 -0.80 10.46 9.01
C GLU A 49 -0.03 9.37 8.24
N ALA A 50 0.76 8.54 8.94
CA ALA A 50 1.42 7.40 8.31
C ALA A 50 0.44 6.35 7.77
N VAL A 51 -0.72 6.16 8.42
CA VAL A 51 -1.80 5.29 7.93
C VAL A 51 -2.41 5.85 6.64
N GLU A 52 -2.63 7.16 6.56
CA GLU A 52 -3.14 7.82 5.35
C GLU A 52 -2.15 7.70 4.19
N HIS A 53 -0.88 7.98 4.42
CA HIS A 53 0.16 7.81 3.39
C HIS A 53 0.31 6.36 2.93
N MET A 54 0.06 5.37 3.79
CA MET A 54 0.08 3.97 3.39
C MET A 54 -1.01 3.66 2.34
N GLU A 55 -2.18 4.31 2.44
CA GLU A 55 -3.24 4.16 1.44
C GLU A 55 -2.84 4.81 0.10
N GLU A 56 -2.20 5.99 0.13
CA GLU A 56 -1.68 6.65 -1.07
C GLU A 56 -0.62 5.80 -1.79
N VAL A 57 0.25 5.13 -1.02
CA VAL A 57 1.22 4.16 -1.54
C VAL A 57 0.48 3.00 -2.22
N ASN A 58 -0.55 2.45 -1.59
CA ASN A 58 -1.34 1.35 -2.14
C ASN A 58 -2.02 1.74 -3.46
N GLU A 59 -2.58 2.95 -3.56
CA GLU A 59 -3.15 3.45 -4.82
C GLU A 59 -2.11 3.52 -5.94
N CYS A 60 -0.90 3.99 -5.65
CA CYS A 60 0.17 4.08 -6.64
C CYS A 60 0.64 2.69 -7.10
N LEU A 61 0.78 1.75 -6.17
CA LEU A 61 1.13 0.36 -6.49
C LEU A 61 0.03 -0.32 -7.32
N PHE A 62 -1.24 -0.04 -6.99
CA PHE A 62 -2.38 -0.58 -7.75
C PHE A 62 -2.40 -0.03 -9.18
N LYS A 63 -2.20 1.27 -9.37
CA LYS A 63 -2.07 1.89 -10.71
C LYS A 63 -0.94 1.24 -11.52
N ALA A 64 0.22 0.99 -10.91
CA ALA A 64 1.31 0.29 -11.58
C ALA A 64 0.95 -1.14 -11.98
N PHE A 65 0.22 -1.87 -11.12
CA PHE A 65 -0.28 -3.20 -11.42
C PHE A 65 -1.27 -3.19 -12.60
N GLU A 66 -2.20 -2.23 -12.63
CA GLU A 66 -3.14 -2.06 -13.73
C GLU A 66 -2.41 -1.76 -15.04
N ASP A 67 -1.43 -0.87 -15.05
CA ASP A 67 -0.67 -0.51 -16.24
C ASP A 67 0.10 -1.69 -16.84
N ILE A 68 0.68 -2.53 -15.98
CA ILE A 68 1.37 -3.75 -16.38
C ILE A 68 0.40 -4.68 -17.10
N ASN A 69 -0.78 -4.93 -16.51
CA ASN A 69 -1.76 -5.90 -17.01
C ASN A 69 -2.64 -5.37 -18.16
N ASN A 70 -2.92 -4.07 -18.22
CA ASN A 70 -3.71 -3.45 -19.28
C ASN A 70 -2.92 -3.31 -20.58
N LYS A 71 -1.60 -3.11 -20.50
CA LYS A 71 -0.72 -3.13 -21.69
C LYS A 71 -0.67 -4.52 -22.34
N ASP A 72 -0.79 -5.60 -21.55
CA ASP A 72 -0.81 -6.96 -22.10
C ASP A 72 -2.07 -7.32 -22.89
N LYS A 73 -3.23 -6.72 -22.58
CA LYS A 73 -4.45 -6.91 -23.39
C LYS A 73 -4.31 -6.27 -24.77
N LYS A 74 -3.78 -5.04 -24.84
CA LYS A 74 -3.59 -4.32 -26.11
C LYS A 74 -2.56 -4.96 -27.04
N ASP A 75 -1.56 -5.64 -26.49
CA ASP A 75 -0.54 -6.35 -27.28
C ASP A 75 -1.04 -7.72 -27.79
N LYS A 76 -1.99 -8.36 -27.09
CA LYS A 76 -2.64 -9.60 -27.54
C LYS A 76 -3.69 -9.37 -28.63
N ASP A 77 -4.41 -8.25 -28.60
CA ASP A 77 -5.43 -7.91 -29.60
C ASP A 77 -4.85 -7.40 -30.94
N LYS A 78 -3.53 -7.16 -31.01
CA LYS A 78 -2.80 -6.70 -32.22
C LYS A 78 -2.05 -7.80 -32.97
N LYS A 79 -2.17 -9.06 -32.55
CA LYS A 79 -1.48 -10.21 -33.15
C LYS A 79 -2.47 -11.24 -33.67
#